data_AF-A8P830-F1
#
_entry.id   AF-A8P830-F1
#
_cell.length_a   1.000
_cell.length_b   1.000
_cell.length_c   1.000
_cell.angle_alpha   90.00
_cell.angle_beta   90.00
_cell.angle_gamma   90.00
#
_symmetry.space_group_name_H-M   'P 1'
#
loop_
_entity.id
_entity.type
_entity.pdbx_description
1 polymer ?
#
loop_
_entity_poly.entity_id
_entity_poly.type
_entity_poly.pdbx_seq_one_letter_code
_entity_poly.pdbx_strand_id
1 'polypeptide(L)'
;MPGSTKRKHRSSFTDVELPIALSALRNLAKKLRQEMEDGKEELGEGTELDKEAEGTIIAQIKGLKALLQANTDGPQMGEDEEEDDLLDKMGIRCNGTLKVKDDAPTRGAMTDALGENSLWSANTLFAHLCMLETLVPQSSEGAVRHWTNAFFYRVSSMVPEGFKMVLCMEQVAPAVTLSDRSPHTESGFVDYAVVVMPQEQHFHFLRRPILRPDDSVLLVSEAKYWGNTDLNKHIPHTIVEMHGYARRAEKKMVRGVVTNGFKWIFLILTLNDDGTATYVQSSEITYAKLTARPSKEGVSMISAILTHWAVHSHEPFNGDTDKFFLTTN
;
A
#
# COMPACT_ATOMS: atom_id res chain seq x y z
N MET A 1 -13.40 32.38 22.95
CA MET A 1 -12.44 31.42 22.35
C MET A 1 -12.87 30.03 22.77
N PRO A 2 -13.58 29.25 21.93
CA PRO A 2 -13.90 27.87 22.28
C PRO A 2 -12.69 27.00 21.96
N GLY A 3 -12.20 26.26 22.96
CA GLY A 3 -11.09 25.34 22.83
C GLY A 3 -11.36 24.25 21.79
N SER A 4 -10.38 24.04 20.91
CA SER A 4 -10.35 22.96 19.93
C SER A 4 -10.33 21.61 20.67
N THR A 5 -11.47 20.93 20.71
CA THR A 5 -11.53 19.51 21.08
C THR A 5 -11.02 18.68 19.91
N LYS A 6 -9.72 18.30 20.00
CA LYS A 6 -9.07 17.35 19.10
C LYS A 6 -9.85 16.03 19.13
N ARG A 7 -10.38 15.61 17.98
CA ARG A 7 -11.09 14.33 17.85
C ARG A 7 -10.10 13.24 17.48
N LYS A 8 -9.97 12.26 18.37
CA LYS A 8 -9.17 11.03 18.20
C LYS A 8 -9.53 10.27 16.93
N HIS A 9 -8.49 9.64 16.38
CA HIS A 9 -8.48 8.66 15.30
C HIS A 9 -9.72 7.74 15.35
N ARG A 10 -10.58 7.81 14.33
CA ARG A 10 -11.69 6.85 14.19
C ARG A 10 -11.17 5.56 13.55
N SER A 11 -10.43 4.78 14.34
CA SER A 11 -10.58 3.33 14.27
C SER A 11 -12.06 3.02 14.53
N SER A 12 -12.69 2.12 13.77
CA SER A 12 -14.08 1.70 14.02
C SER A 12 -14.27 1.04 15.38
N PHE A 13 -13.17 0.71 16.06
CA PHE A 13 -13.12 0.25 17.43
C PHE A 13 -12.49 1.31 18.33
N THR A 14 -13.19 1.64 19.42
CA THR A 14 -12.65 2.46 20.51
C THR A 14 -11.47 1.76 21.21
N ASP A 15 -10.66 2.54 21.93
CA ASP A 15 -9.55 2.05 22.78
C ASP A 15 -9.97 0.91 23.74
N VAL A 16 -11.27 0.79 24.03
CA VAL A 16 -11.86 -0.26 24.88
C VAL A 16 -12.35 -1.47 24.08
N GLU A 17 -12.89 -1.26 22.89
CA GLU A 17 -13.42 -2.36 22.06
C GLU A 17 -12.31 -3.20 21.43
N LEU A 18 -11.15 -2.60 21.15
CA LEU A 18 -10.03 -3.27 20.50
C LEU A 18 -9.43 -4.41 21.37
N PRO A 19 -9.12 -4.22 22.68
CA PRO A 19 -8.71 -5.31 23.55
C PRO A 19 -9.77 -6.40 23.72
N ILE A 20 -11.06 -6.03 23.72
CA ILE A 20 -12.18 -6.98 23.84
C ILE A 20 -12.24 -7.87 22.60
N ALA A 21 -12.15 -7.29 21.41
CA ALA A 21 -12.13 -8.03 20.14
C ALA A 21 -10.91 -8.96 20.05
N LEU A 22 -9.73 -8.51 20.50
CA LEU A 22 -8.53 -9.34 20.58
C LEU A 22 -8.69 -10.52 21.54
N SER A 23 -9.25 -10.28 22.73
CA SER A 23 -9.53 -11.34 23.70
C SER A 23 -10.50 -12.38 23.14
N ALA A 24 -11.58 -11.93 22.49
CA ALA A 24 -12.55 -12.81 21.84
C ALA A 24 -11.90 -13.68 20.74
N LEU A 25 -11.06 -13.11 19.88
CA LEU A 25 -10.33 -13.86 18.85
C LEU A 25 -9.33 -14.86 19.44
N ARG A 26 -8.63 -14.50 20.53
CA ARG A 26 -7.72 -15.43 21.24
C ARG A 26 -8.48 -16.63 21.80
N ASN A 27 -9.65 -16.39 22.39
CA ASN A 27 -10.49 -17.45 22.94
C ASN A 27 -11.07 -18.33 21.83
N LEU A 28 -11.53 -17.75 20.72
CA LEU A 28 -12.02 -18.49 19.55
C LEU A 28 -10.91 -19.38 18.96
N ALA A 29 -9.70 -18.82 18.78
CA ALA A 29 -8.55 -19.58 18.29
C ALA A 29 -8.18 -20.74 19.21
N LYS A 30 -8.27 -20.56 20.53
CA LYS A 30 -8.03 -21.61 21.51
C LYS A 30 -9.10 -22.71 21.43
N LYS A 31 -10.38 -22.32 21.35
CA LYS A 31 -11.50 -23.26 21.27
C LYS A 31 -11.43 -24.13 20.01
N LEU A 32 -11.15 -23.54 18.86
CA LEU A 32 -11.01 -24.28 17.60
C LEU A 32 -9.84 -25.27 17.63
N ARG A 33 -8.71 -24.93 18.25
CA ARG A 33 -7.60 -25.87 18.42
C ARG A 33 -7.98 -27.06 19.29
N GLN A 34 -8.71 -26.80 20.37
CA GLN A 34 -9.17 -27.85 21.28
C GLN A 34 -10.17 -28.78 20.59
N GLU A 35 -11.16 -28.23 19.86
CA GLU A 35 -12.11 -29.03 19.08
C GLU A 35 -11.42 -29.90 18.00
N MET A 36 -10.34 -29.42 17.38
CA MET A 36 -9.54 -30.20 16.43
C MET A 36 -8.68 -31.30 17.09
N GLU A 37 -8.25 -31.08 18.33
CA GLU A 37 -7.50 -32.08 19.10
C GLU A 37 -8.45 -33.18 19.60
N ASP A 38 -9.62 -32.80 20.10
CA ASP A 38 -10.64 -33.73 20.59
C ASP A 38 -11.30 -34.52 19.44
N GLY A 39 -11.53 -33.90 18.28
CA GLY A 39 -12.15 -34.54 17.11
C GLY A 39 -11.27 -35.57 16.38
N LYS A 40 -9.95 -35.57 16.63
CA LYS A 40 -9.03 -36.58 16.08
C LYS A 40 -9.15 -37.95 16.76
N GLU A 41 -9.75 -38.02 17.94
CA GLU A 41 -9.91 -39.29 18.68
C GLU A 41 -11.22 -40.03 18.34
N GLU A 42 -12.24 -39.37 17.79
CA GLU A 42 -13.57 -39.98 17.61
C GLU A 42 -14.03 -40.24 16.15
N LEU A 43 -13.39 -39.68 15.12
CA LEU A 43 -13.88 -39.80 13.73
C LEU A 43 -12.76 -40.18 12.75
N GLY A 44 -12.98 -41.29 12.02
CA GLY A 44 -12.14 -41.75 10.93
C GLY A 44 -11.97 -40.70 9.83
N GLU A 45 -10.83 -40.81 9.12
CA GLU A 45 -10.34 -39.93 8.05
C GLU A 45 -11.36 -38.94 7.47
N GLY A 46 -11.41 -37.73 8.06
CA GLY A 46 -12.12 -36.60 7.46
C GLY A 46 -11.60 -36.31 6.05
N THR A 47 -12.52 -35.92 5.16
CA THR A 47 -12.21 -35.69 3.75
C THR A 47 -11.16 -34.59 3.59
N GLU A 48 -10.34 -34.63 2.53
CA GLU A 48 -9.32 -33.60 2.28
C GLU A 48 -9.93 -32.17 2.22
N LEU A 49 -11.19 -32.06 1.79
CA LEU A 49 -11.94 -30.80 1.73
C LEU A 49 -12.21 -30.20 3.11
N ASP A 50 -12.50 -31.02 4.12
CA ASP A 50 -12.76 -30.55 5.48
C ASP A 50 -11.47 -30.02 6.14
N LYS A 51 -10.35 -30.73 5.91
CA LYS A 51 -9.02 -30.30 6.41
C LYS A 51 -8.57 -28.98 5.77
N GLU A 52 -8.88 -28.78 4.50
CA GLU A 52 -8.55 -27.52 3.81
C GLU A 52 -9.42 -26.35 4.31
N ALA A 53 -10.71 -26.57 4.56
CA ALA A 53 -11.61 -25.56 5.11
C ALA A 53 -11.19 -25.14 6.53
N GLU A 54 -10.87 -26.09 7.41
CA GLU A 54 -10.40 -25.82 8.78
C GLU A 54 -9.07 -25.05 8.80
N GLY A 55 -8.11 -25.43 7.96
CA GLY A 55 -6.85 -24.69 7.80
C GLY A 55 -7.07 -23.24 7.36
N THR A 56 -8.11 -22.99 6.56
CA THR A 56 -8.48 -21.64 6.09
C THR A 56 -9.01 -20.77 7.23
N ILE A 57 -9.90 -21.31 8.07
CA ILE A 57 -10.48 -20.57 9.21
C ILE A 57 -9.38 -20.16 10.20
N ILE A 58 -8.45 -21.08 10.51
CA ILE A 58 -7.34 -20.77 11.42
C ILE A 58 -6.42 -19.70 10.84
N ALA A 59 -6.13 -19.75 9.54
CA ALA A 59 -5.33 -18.73 8.87
C ALA A 59 -6.01 -17.35 8.92
N GLN A 60 -7.32 -17.29 8.69
CA GLN A 60 -8.11 -16.05 8.79
C GLN A 60 -8.12 -15.48 10.21
N ILE A 61 -8.30 -16.32 11.24
CA ILE A 61 -8.28 -15.88 12.64
C ILE A 61 -6.88 -15.38 13.03
N LYS A 62 -5.81 -16.03 12.56
CA LYS A 62 -4.43 -15.53 12.75
C LYS A 62 -4.23 -14.17 12.09
N GLY A 63 -4.75 -13.98 10.87
CA GLY A 63 -4.72 -12.70 10.15
C GLY A 63 -5.45 -11.59 10.90
N LEU A 64 -6.69 -11.84 11.32
CA LEU A 64 -7.50 -10.89 12.11
C LEU A 64 -6.84 -10.55 13.45
N LYS A 65 -6.27 -11.55 14.12
CA LYS A 65 -5.53 -11.32 15.36
C LYS A 65 -4.31 -10.43 15.11
N ALA A 66 -3.52 -10.72 14.08
CA ALA A 66 -2.36 -9.89 13.73
C ALA A 66 -2.79 -8.45 13.39
N LEU A 67 -3.90 -8.28 12.68
CA LEU A 67 -4.47 -6.98 12.34
C LEU A 67 -4.88 -6.17 13.58
N LEU A 68 -5.68 -6.74 14.48
CA LEU A 68 -6.08 -6.03 15.70
C LEU A 68 -4.90 -5.80 16.64
N GLN A 69 -3.93 -6.70 16.63
CA GLN A 69 -2.75 -6.62 17.47
C GLN A 69 -1.79 -5.53 16.98
N ALA A 70 -1.61 -5.38 15.67
CA ALA A 70 -0.91 -4.23 15.09
C ALA A 70 -1.57 -2.89 15.46
N ASN A 71 -2.91 -2.84 15.57
CA ASN A 71 -3.63 -1.64 16.02
C ASN A 71 -3.50 -1.34 17.53
N THR A 72 -3.16 -2.33 18.36
CA THR A 72 -2.99 -2.15 19.82
C THR A 72 -1.54 -1.92 20.20
N ASP A 73 -0.63 -2.64 19.54
CA ASP A 73 0.80 -2.63 19.82
C ASP A 73 1.56 -1.61 18.94
N GLY A 74 0.91 -1.05 17.92
CA GLY A 74 1.46 0.05 17.13
C GLY A 74 1.77 1.25 18.03
N PRO A 75 2.91 1.93 17.83
CA PRO A 75 3.29 3.02 18.70
C PRO A 75 2.20 4.10 18.64
N GLN A 76 1.63 4.43 19.82
CA GLN A 76 0.95 5.70 20.02
C GLN A 76 2.02 6.78 19.98
N MET A 77 2.62 7.00 18.81
CA MET A 77 3.47 8.15 18.58
C MET A 77 2.62 9.36 18.92
N GLY A 78 2.98 10.07 19.98
CA GLY A 78 2.55 11.45 20.09
C GLY A 78 2.96 12.12 18.78
N GLU A 79 2.07 12.90 18.17
CA GLU A 79 2.31 13.63 16.91
C GLU A 79 3.53 14.59 16.96
N ASP A 80 4.32 14.56 18.04
CA ASP A 80 5.44 15.43 18.39
C ASP A 80 6.80 14.69 18.42
N GLU A 81 6.90 13.37 18.23
CA GLU A 81 8.22 12.75 17.97
C GLU A 81 8.68 13.12 16.54
N GLU A 82 9.84 13.79 16.43
CA GLU A 82 10.40 14.26 15.17
C GLU A 82 10.57 13.08 14.19
N GLU A 83 9.76 13.04 13.13
CA GLU A 83 9.71 11.96 12.12
C GLU A 83 11.08 11.64 11.47
N ASP A 84 11.98 12.62 11.43
CA ASP A 84 13.35 12.44 10.92
C ASP A 84 14.19 11.52 11.84
N ASP A 85 13.92 11.52 13.16
CA ASP A 85 14.58 10.65 14.14
C ASP A 85 14.22 9.16 13.90
N LEU A 86 13.06 8.88 13.29
CA LEU A 86 12.62 7.51 13.02
C LEU A 86 13.48 6.83 11.94
N LEU A 87 13.68 7.49 10.80
CA LEU A 87 14.49 6.94 9.71
C LEU A 87 15.94 6.78 10.13
N ASP A 88 16.48 7.76 10.86
CA ASP A 88 17.85 7.72 11.37
C ASP A 88 18.07 6.57 12.37
N LYS A 89 17.12 6.31 13.28
CA LYS A 89 17.17 5.15 14.20
C LYS A 89 17.23 3.81 13.47
N MET A 90 16.59 3.72 12.30
CA MET A 90 16.60 2.52 11.44
C MET A 90 17.78 2.48 10.48
N GLY A 91 18.63 3.51 10.47
CA GLY A 91 19.74 3.65 9.51
C GLY A 91 19.26 3.83 8.07
N ILE A 92 18.06 4.38 7.85
CA ILE A 92 17.49 4.62 6.53
C ILE A 92 17.80 6.05 6.10
N ARG A 93 18.40 6.23 4.92
CA ARG A 93 18.83 7.57 4.44
C ARG A 93 18.27 7.91 3.06
N CYS A 94 17.91 9.18 2.87
CA CYS A 94 17.62 9.71 1.54
C CYS A 94 18.93 9.84 0.75
N ASN A 95 19.03 9.14 -0.38
CA ASN A 95 20.24 9.07 -1.21
C ASN A 95 20.07 9.73 -2.57
N GLY A 96 19.02 10.55 -2.77
CA GLY A 96 18.82 11.21 -4.05
C GLY A 96 17.36 11.54 -4.37
N THR A 97 17.16 11.93 -5.63
CA THR A 97 15.86 12.35 -6.16
C THR A 97 15.55 11.69 -7.50
N LEU A 98 14.25 11.51 -7.75
CA LEU A 98 13.69 11.05 -9.01
C LEU A 98 13.16 12.25 -9.78
N LYS A 99 13.71 12.51 -10.96
CA LYS A 99 13.23 13.59 -11.84
C LYS A 99 12.44 12.99 -12.99
N VAL A 100 11.19 13.40 -13.15
CA VAL A 100 10.36 12.96 -14.29
C VAL A 100 11.08 13.33 -15.59
N LYS A 101 11.16 12.39 -16.52
CA LYS A 101 11.75 12.65 -17.84
C LYS A 101 10.87 13.59 -18.65
N ASP A 102 11.48 14.44 -19.47
CA ASP A 102 10.75 15.39 -20.33
C ASP A 102 9.80 14.69 -21.32
N ASP A 103 10.12 13.46 -21.72
CA ASP A 103 9.31 12.65 -22.63
C ASP A 103 8.23 11.81 -21.92
N ALA A 104 8.16 11.85 -20.58
CA ALA A 104 7.22 11.05 -19.80
C ALA A 104 5.74 11.34 -20.14
N PRO A 105 5.30 12.60 -20.37
CA PRO A 105 3.93 12.88 -20.82
C PRO A 105 3.60 12.23 -22.17
N THR A 106 4.50 12.37 -23.16
CA THR A 106 4.34 11.78 -24.49
C THR A 106 4.30 10.26 -24.41
N ARG A 107 5.21 9.65 -23.65
CA ARG A 107 5.23 8.19 -23.43
C ARG A 107 3.99 7.73 -22.66
N GLY A 108 3.47 8.55 -21.74
CA GLY A 108 2.22 8.29 -21.01
C GLY A 108 1.03 8.22 -21.97
N ALA A 109 0.88 9.22 -22.84
CA ALA A 109 -0.19 9.24 -23.85
C ALA A 109 -0.12 8.04 -24.81
N MET A 110 1.09 7.58 -25.18
CA MET A 110 1.24 6.36 -26.00
C MET A 110 0.67 5.10 -25.30
N THR A 111 0.62 5.08 -23.97
CA THR A 111 0.01 3.96 -23.23
C THR A 111 -1.52 4.02 -23.15
N ASP A 112 -2.16 5.07 -23.67
CA ASP A 112 -3.62 5.16 -23.69
C ASP A 112 -4.27 4.03 -24.50
N ALA A 113 -3.56 3.53 -25.52
CA ALA A 113 -3.96 2.36 -26.30
C ALA A 113 -4.08 1.08 -25.45
N LEU A 114 -3.37 1.00 -24.31
CA LEU A 114 -3.50 -0.13 -23.38
C LEU A 114 -4.86 -0.06 -22.70
N GLY A 115 -5.65 -1.14 -22.83
CA GLY A 115 -6.99 -1.19 -22.27
C GLY A 115 -7.95 -0.14 -22.84
N GLU A 116 -7.73 0.33 -24.08
CA GLU A 116 -8.63 1.29 -24.75
C GLU A 116 -10.06 0.74 -24.86
N ASN A 117 -10.19 -0.57 -25.07
CA ASN A 117 -11.46 -1.28 -25.14
C ASN A 117 -12.00 -1.75 -23.78
N SER A 118 -11.31 -1.45 -22.68
CA SER A 118 -11.72 -1.80 -21.31
C SER A 118 -12.64 -0.71 -20.73
N LEU A 119 -13.42 -1.06 -19.71
CA LEU A 119 -14.29 -0.10 -19.01
C LEU A 119 -13.50 1.13 -18.54
N TRP A 120 -12.33 0.90 -17.93
CA TRP A 120 -11.43 1.95 -17.47
C TRP A 120 -10.40 2.31 -18.55
N SER A 121 -10.89 2.82 -19.68
CA SER A 121 -10.06 3.47 -20.71
C SER A 121 -9.44 4.79 -20.18
N ALA A 122 -8.45 5.36 -20.87
CA ALA A 122 -7.90 6.67 -20.54
C ALA A 122 -8.96 7.78 -20.58
N ASN A 123 -9.86 7.73 -21.57
CA ASN A 123 -10.98 8.67 -21.70
C ASN A 123 -12.00 8.49 -20.58
N THR A 124 -12.32 7.24 -20.19
CA THR A 124 -13.24 6.98 -19.07
C THR A 124 -12.66 7.50 -17.76
N LEU A 125 -11.37 7.23 -17.49
CA LEU A 125 -10.70 7.76 -16.30
C LEU A 125 -10.75 9.29 -16.28
N PHE A 126 -10.35 9.95 -17.36
CA PHE A 126 -10.37 11.41 -17.45
C PHE A 126 -11.77 11.98 -17.18
N ALA A 127 -12.80 11.44 -17.84
CA ALA A 127 -14.18 11.88 -17.64
C ALA A 127 -14.65 11.66 -16.19
N HIS A 128 -14.27 10.52 -15.59
CA HIS A 128 -14.57 10.22 -14.20
C HIS A 128 -13.91 11.20 -13.23
N LEU A 129 -12.63 11.53 -13.42
CA LEU A 129 -11.92 12.51 -12.59
C LEU A 129 -12.54 13.91 -12.71
N CYS A 130 -12.94 14.32 -13.91
CA CYS A 130 -13.69 15.58 -14.11
C CYS A 130 -15.03 15.56 -13.37
N MET A 131 -15.75 14.44 -13.38
CA MET A 131 -16.98 14.29 -12.62
C MET A 131 -16.72 14.40 -11.11
N LEU A 132 -15.71 13.68 -10.58
CA LEU A 132 -15.35 13.73 -9.16
C LEU A 132 -14.98 15.16 -8.71
N GLU A 133 -14.26 15.92 -9.53
CA GLU A 133 -13.93 17.32 -9.26
C GLU A 133 -15.17 18.19 -9.01
N THR A 134 -16.29 17.88 -9.66
CA THR A 134 -17.54 18.64 -9.54
C THR A 134 -18.50 18.11 -8.47
N LEU A 135 -18.37 16.84 -8.08
CA LEU A 135 -19.37 16.16 -7.23
C LEU A 135 -18.87 15.78 -5.84
N VAL A 136 -17.56 15.59 -5.67
CA VAL A 136 -17.00 15.03 -4.44
C VAL A 136 -16.20 16.12 -3.72
N PRO A 137 -16.57 16.47 -2.46
CA PRO A 137 -15.81 17.43 -1.68
C PRO A 137 -14.47 16.82 -1.26
N GLN A 138 -13.39 17.59 -1.40
CA GLN A 138 -12.04 17.16 -1.04
C GLN A 138 -11.76 17.27 0.47
N SER A 139 -12.77 17.13 1.32
CA SER A 139 -12.71 17.48 2.74
C SER A 139 -12.47 16.29 3.67
N SER A 140 -12.33 15.08 3.14
CA SER A 140 -12.16 13.87 3.94
C SER A 140 -11.31 12.82 3.24
N GLU A 141 -10.63 12.00 4.03
CA GLU A 141 -9.87 10.83 3.57
C GLU A 141 -10.74 9.91 2.69
N GLY A 142 -11.92 9.51 3.17
CA GLY A 142 -12.83 8.66 2.39
C GLY A 142 -13.22 9.25 1.02
N ALA A 143 -13.22 10.58 0.88
CA ALA A 143 -13.45 11.23 -0.40
C ALA A 143 -12.24 11.08 -1.34
N VAL A 144 -11.03 11.31 -0.83
CA VAL A 144 -9.76 11.19 -1.57
C VAL A 144 -9.60 9.79 -2.20
N ARG A 145 -10.03 8.73 -1.48
CA ARG A 145 -10.03 7.35 -1.97
C ARG A 145 -10.71 7.20 -3.35
N HIS A 146 -11.70 8.01 -3.68
CA HIS A 146 -12.38 7.93 -4.99
C HIS A 146 -11.43 8.24 -6.15
N TRP A 147 -10.55 9.24 -6.00
CA TRP A 147 -9.56 9.58 -7.03
C TRP A 147 -8.49 8.50 -7.14
N THR A 148 -7.94 8.09 -6.00
CA THR A 148 -6.92 7.03 -5.92
C THR A 148 -7.42 5.73 -6.54
N ASN A 149 -8.63 5.28 -6.18
CA ASN A 149 -9.25 4.08 -6.74
C ASN A 149 -9.47 4.17 -8.25
N ALA A 150 -9.88 5.34 -8.77
CA ALA A 150 -10.06 5.52 -10.21
C ALA A 150 -8.76 5.27 -10.99
N PHE A 151 -7.62 5.76 -10.48
CA PHE A 151 -6.31 5.46 -11.06
C PHE A 151 -6.01 3.96 -11.03
N PHE A 152 -6.25 3.27 -9.91
CA PHE A 152 -5.99 1.82 -9.84
C PHE A 152 -6.91 0.99 -10.72
N TYR A 153 -8.18 1.38 -10.89
CA TYR A 153 -9.05 0.74 -11.85
C TYR A 153 -8.55 0.89 -13.28
N ARG A 154 -8.00 2.07 -13.64
CA ARG A 154 -7.29 2.25 -14.91
C ARG A 154 -6.06 1.36 -15.00
N VAL A 155 -5.20 1.34 -13.99
CA VAL A 155 -3.99 0.50 -13.96
C VAL A 155 -4.35 -0.98 -14.19
N SER A 156 -5.43 -1.48 -13.58
CA SER A 156 -5.90 -2.86 -13.78
C SER A 156 -6.22 -3.20 -15.24
N SER A 157 -6.62 -2.20 -16.03
CA SER A 157 -6.91 -2.35 -17.46
C SER A 157 -5.66 -2.22 -18.35
N MET A 158 -4.54 -1.77 -17.80
CA MET A 158 -3.26 -1.58 -18.49
C MET A 158 -2.24 -2.67 -18.20
N VAL A 159 -2.53 -3.59 -17.27
CA VAL A 159 -1.67 -4.74 -16.95
C VAL A 159 -1.49 -5.64 -18.20
N PRO A 160 -0.28 -6.16 -18.45
CA PRO A 160 -0.01 -7.02 -19.61
C PRO A 160 -0.91 -8.27 -19.68
N GLU A 161 -1.07 -8.79 -20.89
CA GLU A 161 -1.79 -10.05 -21.11
C GLU A 161 -1.14 -11.20 -20.33
N GLY A 162 -1.96 -12.10 -19.80
CA GLY A 162 -1.51 -13.20 -18.93
C GLY A 162 -1.38 -12.81 -17.44
N PHE A 163 -1.48 -11.53 -17.10
CA PHE A 163 -1.43 -11.04 -15.73
C PHE A 163 -2.77 -10.46 -15.26
N LYS A 164 -2.94 -10.39 -13.94
CA LYS A 164 -4.07 -9.73 -13.28
C LYS A 164 -3.56 -8.86 -12.14
N MET A 165 -4.29 -7.78 -11.90
CA MET A 165 -4.08 -6.89 -10.77
C MET A 165 -5.11 -7.17 -9.68
N VAL A 166 -4.67 -7.22 -8.42
CA VAL A 166 -5.53 -7.17 -7.24
C VAL A 166 -5.19 -5.92 -6.44
N LEU A 167 -6.21 -5.18 -6.03
CA LEU A 167 -6.08 -4.04 -5.13
C LEU A 167 -6.43 -4.50 -3.71
N CYS A 168 -5.44 -4.62 -2.85
CA CYS A 168 -5.64 -4.90 -1.42
C CYS A 168 -5.68 -3.58 -0.66
N MET A 169 -6.76 -3.30 0.05
CA MET A 169 -6.88 -2.12 0.91
C MET A 169 -6.54 -2.48 2.35
N GLU A 170 -5.89 -1.56 3.07
CA GLU A 170 -5.58 -1.68 4.50
C GLU A 170 -4.77 -2.95 4.80
N GLN A 171 -3.73 -3.19 3.99
CA GLN A 171 -2.88 -4.36 4.11
C GLN A 171 -1.96 -4.19 5.34
N VAL A 172 -2.04 -5.12 6.28
CA VAL A 172 -1.19 -5.14 7.47
C VAL A 172 0.28 -5.18 7.03
N ALA A 173 1.04 -4.14 7.38
CA ALA A 173 2.48 -4.15 7.19
C ALA A 173 3.10 -5.09 8.24
N PRO A 174 4.09 -5.89 7.87
CA PRO A 174 4.81 -6.71 8.84
C PRO A 174 5.40 -5.87 9.96
N ALA A 175 5.32 -6.35 11.20
CA ALA A 175 6.02 -5.71 12.31
C ALA A 175 7.53 -5.71 12.06
N VAL A 176 8.15 -4.55 12.15
CA VAL A 176 9.59 -4.33 11.93
C VAL A 176 10.23 -4.01 13.26
N THR A 177 11.22 -4.79 13.68
CA THR A 177 12.05 -4.41 14.83
C THR A 177 12.95 -3.25 14.40
N LEU A 178 12.81 -2.10 15.05
CA LEU A 178 13.51 -0.85 14.67
C LEU A 178 15.04 -0.99 14.71
N SER A 179 15.54 -1.81 15.62
CA SER A 179 16.93 -2.26 15.63
C SER A 179 17.06 -3.54 16.43
N ASP A 180 18.11 -4.33 16.17
CA ASP A 180 18.44 -5.52 16.98
C ASP A 180 18.67 -5.19 18.47
N ARG A 181 18.83 -3.90 18.79
CA ARG A 181 19.07 -3.39 20.15
C ARG A 181 17.82 -2.77 20.79
N SER A 182 16.75 -2.58 20.03
CA SER A 182 15.50 -2.02 20.54
C SER A 182 14.43 -3.10 20.61
N PRO A 183 13.72 -3.25 21.75
CA PRO A 183 12.56 -4.13 21.82
C PRO A 183 11.34 -3.57 21.07
N HIS A 184 11.45 -2.38 20.47
CA HIS A 184 10.33 -1.71 19.81
C HIS A 184 10.15 -2.29 18.40
N THR A 185 8.99 -2.88 18.19
CA THR A 185 8.51 -3.29 16.88
C THR A 185 7.51 -2.27 16.38
N GLU A 186 7.75 -1.70 15.21
CA GLU A 186 6.74 -0.90 14.52
C GLU A 186 5.91 -1.79 13.62
N SER A 187 4.60 -1.83 13.87
CA SER A 187 3.64 -2.42 12.96
C SER A 187 2.81 -1.29 12.34
N GLY A 188 2.72 -1.29 11.01
CA GLY A 188 1.97 -0.30 10.23
C GLY A 188 0.88 -0.92 9.37
N PHE A 189 0.23 -0.08 8.57
CA PHE A 189 -0.79 -0.46 7.61
C PHE A 189 -0.55 0.31 6.32
N VAL A 190 -0.29 -0.44 5.25
CA VAL A 190 -0.25 0.18 3.93
C VAL A 190 -1.68 0.36 3.45
N ASP A 191 -2.07 1.59 3.15
CA ASP A 191 -3.44 1.91 2.72
C ASP A 191 -3.84 1.12 1.47
N TYR A 192 -2.92 0.97 0.51
CA TYR A 192 -3.10 0.07 -0.63
C TYR A 192 -1.84 -0.74 -0.95
N ALA A 193 -2.03 -2.03 -1.23
CA ALA A 193 -1.06 -2.85 -1.93
C ALA A 193 -1.64 -3.24 -3.30
N VAL A 194 -0.98 -2.78 -4.36
CA VAL A 194 -1.32 -3.13 -5.74
C VAL A 194 -0.49 -4.34 -6.14
N VAL A 195 -1.14 -5.48 -6.28
CA VAL A 195 -0.47 -6.76 -6.55
C VAL A 195 -0.71 -7.16 -8.00
N VAL A 196 0.36 -7.34 -8.77
CA VAL A 196 0.31 -7.88 -10.14
C VAL A 196 0.86 -9.30 -10.13
N MET A 197 0.08 -10.24 -10.67
CA MET A 197 0.42 -11.67 -10.65
C MET A 197 -0.07 -12.38 -11.92
N PRO A 198 0.46 -13.57 -12.24
CA PRO A 198 -0.06 -14.41 -13.31
C PRO A 198 -1.54 -14.77 -13.11
N GLN A 199 -2.30 -14.84 -14.21
CA GLN A 199 -3.74 -15.03 -14.19
C GLN A 199 -4.18 -16.32 -13.47
N GLU A 200 -3.40 -17.40 -13.57
CA GLU A 200 -3.68 -18.66 -12.89
C GLU A 200 -3.61 -18.56 -11.36
N GLN A 201 -2.91 -17.57 -10.83
CA GLN A 201 -2.68 -17.38 -9.39
C GLN A 201 -3.72 -16.43 -8.77
N HIS A 202 -4.31 -15.56 -9.60
CA HIS A 202 -5.30 -14.56 -9.21
C HIS A 202 -6.50 -15.13 -8.45
N PHE A 203 -7.07 -16.25 -8.91
CA PHE A 203 -8.22 -16.86 -8.26
C PHE A 203 -7.91 -17.37 -6.85
N HIS A 204 -6.72 -17.95 -6.66
CA HIS A 204 -6.26 -18.40 -5.36
C HIS A 204 -6.02 -17.22 -4.43
N PHE A 205 -5.42 -16.14 -4.95
CA PHE A 205 -5.15 -14.94 -4.18
C PHE A 205 -6.44 -14.28 -3.67
N LEU A 206 -7.48 -14.16 -4.51
CA LEU A 206 -8.77 -13.59 -4.07
C LEU A 206 -9.44 -14.38 -2.94
N ARG A 207 -9.16 -15.69 -2.84
CA ARG A 207 -9.65 -16.54 -1.74
C ARG A 207 -8.77 -16.46 -0.49
N ARG A 208 -7.46 -16.32 -0.70
CA ARG A 208 -6.44 -16.26 0.35
C ARG A 208 -5.42 -15.18 -0.01
N PRO A 209 -5.64 -13.92 0.42
CA PRO A 209 -4.80 -12.77 0.04
C PRO A 209 -3.49 -12.79 0.82
N ILE A 210 -2.66 -13.78 0.54
CA ILE A 210 -1.34 -13.96 1.13
C ILE A 210 -0.33 -13.55 0.06
N LEU A 211 0.37 -12.44 0.30
CA LEU A 211 1.47 -12.01 -0.56
C LEU A 211 2.58 -13.06 -0.52
N ARG A 212 2.99 -13.51 -1.70
CA ARG A 212 4.14 -14.40 -1.89
C ARG A 212 5.38 -13.58 -2.20
N PRO A 213 6.58 -14.14 -1.94
CA PRO A 213 7.82 -13.48 -2.31
C PRO A 213 7.87 -13.13 -3.80
N ASP A 214 7.26 -13.90 -4.69
CA ASP A 214 7.39 -13.70 -6.13
C ASP A 214 6.39 -12.69 -6.71
N ASP A 215 5.43 -12.22 -5.90
CA ASP A 215 4.41 -11.28 -6.36
C ASP A 215 5.03 -9.88 -6.59
N SER A 216 4.61 -9.20 -7.66
CA SER A 216 4.95 -7.79 -7.86
C SER A 216 3.99 -6.92 -7.06
N VAL A 217 4.47 -6.31 -5.99
CA VAL A 217 3.68 -5.44 -5.10
C VAL A 217 4.16 -4.00 -5.14
N LEU A 218 3.30 -3.08 -5.57
CA LEU A 218 3.47 -1.64 -5.39
C LEU A 218 2.73 -1.21 -4.12
N LEU A 219 3.48 -0.63 -3.17
CA LEU A 219 2.94 -0.14 -1.90
C LEU A 219 2.50 1.31 -2.04
N VAL A 220 1.34 1.66 -1.48
CA VAL A 220 0.77 3.00 -1.63
C VAL A 220 0.23 3.45 -0.28
N SER A 221 0.78 4.54 0.22
CA SER A 221 0.28 5.22 1.41
C SER A 221 -0.59 6.41 1.01
N GLU A 222 -1.73 6.53 1.67
CA GLU A 222 -2.66 7.62 1.54
C GLU A 222 -2.35 8.70 2.58
N ALA A 223 -1.99 9.87 2.08
CA ALA A 223 -1.83 11.05 2.91
C ALA A 223 -3.21 11.53 3.38
N LYS A 224 -3.43 11.46 4.69
CA LYS A 224 -4.68 11.90 5.31
C LYS A 224 -4.89 13.40 5.07
N TYR A 225 -6.05 13.76 4.53
CA TYR A 225 -6.36 15.15 4.22
C TYR A 225 -6.78 15.92 5.48
N TRP A 226 -5.95 16.87 5.92
CA TRP A 226 -6.26 17.82 6.99
C TRP A 226 -5.93 19.25 6.56
N GLY A 227 -6.36 19.63 5.34
CA GLY A 227 -6.07 20.94 4.76
C GLY A 227 -4.64 21.06 4.25
N ASN A 228 -4.48 21.41 2.97
CA ASN A 228 -3.19 21.56 2.28
C ASN A 228 -2.10 20.58 2.75
N THR A 229 -2.42 19.28 2.79
CA THR A 229 -1.52 18.25 3.32
C THR A 229 -0.24 18.23 2.49
N ASP A 230 0.86 18.57 3.15
CA ASP A 230 2.21 18.38 2.62
C ASP A 230 2.49 16.88 2.58
N LEU A 231 2.58 16.30 1.37
CA LEU A 231 2.81 14.87 1.21
C LEU A 231 4.15 14.42 1.81
N ASN A 232 5.12 15.34 1.94
CA ASN A 232 6.45 15.01 2.45
C ASN A 232 6.41 14.50 3.90
N LYS A 233 5.44 14.94 4.70
CA LYS A 233 5.24 14.47 6.07
C LYS A 233 4.83 12.99 6.16
N HIS A 234 4.31 12.43 5.08
CA HIS A 234 3.92 11.02 5.04
C HIS A 234 5.04 10.10 4.55
N ILE A 235 6.15 10.66 4.05
CA ILE A 235 7.25 9.88 3.48
C ILE A 235 7.97 9.04 4.54
N PRO A 236 8.36 9.56 5.73
CA PRO A 236 9.04 8.75 6.73
C PRO A 236 8.28 7.48 7.10
N HIS A 237 6.99 7.62 7.41
CA HIS A 237 6.14 6.48 7.75
C HIS A 237 6.03 5.48 6.59
N THR A 238 5.79 5.97 5.36
CA THR A 238 5.71 5.11 4.17
C THR A 238 7.01 4.34 3.95
N ILE A 239 8.17 4.96 4.18
CA ILE A 239 9.48 4.33 4.03
C ILE A 239 9.69 3.22 5.07
N VAL A 240 9.25 3.41 6.31
CA VAL A 240 9.29 2.36 7.34
C VAL A 240 8.43 1.17 6.94
N GLU A 241 7.23 1.40 6.43
CA GLU A 241 6.35 0.32 5.96
C GLU A 241 6.94 -0.43 4.76
N MET A 242 7.50 0.32 3.80
CA MET A 242 8.23 -0.26 2.67
C MET A 242 9.41 -1.10 3.14
N HIS A 243 10.16 -0.66 4.17
CA HIS A 243 11.29 -1.39 4.74
C HIS A 243 10.85 -2.70 5.38
N GLY A 244 9.77 -2.65 6.17
CA GLY A 244 9.19 -3.84 6.77
C GLY A 244 8.73 -4.88 5.77
N TYR A 245 8.03 -4.41 4.73
CA TYR A 245 7.64 -5.26 3.62
C TYR A 245 8.86 -5.84 2.90
N ALA A 246 9.83 -5.00 2.54
CA ALA A 246 11.04 -5.42 1.82
C ALA A 246 11.82 -6.51 2.58
N ARG A 247 11.99 -6.35 3.90
CA ARG A 247 12.66 -7.34 4.74
C ARG A 247 11.90 -8.66 4.79
N ARG A 248 10.58 -8.62 4.98
CA ARG A 248 9.76 -9.84 5.05
C ARG A 248 9.70 -10.57 3.71
N ALA A 249 9.56 -9.84 2.61
CA ALA A 249 9.47 -10.38 1.27
C ALA A 249 10.84 -10.71 0.66
N GLU A 250 11.93 -10.49 1.40
CA GLU A 250 13.32 -10.66 0.97
C GLU A 250 13.61 -9.91 -0.34
N LYS A 251 13.07 -8.70 -0.46
CA LYS A 251 13.24 -7.84 -1.64
C LYS A 251 14.32 -6.79 -1.41
N LYS A 252 15.32 -6.80 -2.27
CA LYS A 252 16.38 -5.78 -2.26
C LYS A 252 15.86 -4.39 -2.67
N MET A 253 14.86 -4.33 -3.54
CA MET A 253 14.26 -3.07 -4.00
C MET A 253 12.75 -3.14 -3.93
N VAL A 254 12.12 -2.07 -3.46
CA VAL A 254 10.66 -1.92 -3.42
C VAL A 254 10.28 -0.53 -3.90
N ARG A 255 9.32 -0.46 -4.81
CA ARG A 255 8.69 0.78 -5.27
C ARG A 255 7.47 1.09 -4.41
N GLY A 256 7.27 2.38 -4.14
CA GLY A 256 6.15 2.86 -3.34
C GLY A 256 5.64 4.22 -3.82
N VAL A 257 4.48 4.60 -3.31
CA VAL A 257 3.80 5.85 -3.66
C VAL A 257 3.18 6.47 -2.42
N VAL A 258 3.30 7.79 -2.30
CA VAL A 258 2.52 8.59 -1.34
C VAL A 258 1.55 9.45 -2.15
N THR A 259 0.27 9.41 -1.82
CA THR A 259 -0.74 10.18 -2.55
C THR A 259 -1.86 10.71 -1.67
N ASN A 260 -2.41 11.86 -2.03
CA ASN A 260 -3.70 12.34 -1.53
C ASN A 260 -4.76 12.31 -2.65
N GLY A 261 -4.62 11.40 -3.62
CA GLY A 261 -5.47 11.29 -4.80
C GLY A 261 -5.13 12.31 -5.88
N PHE A 262 -4.74 13.54 -5.53
CA PHE A 262 -4.44 14.65 -6.47
C PHE A 262 -2.95 14.76 -6.80
N LYS A 263 -2.13 14.69 -5.76
CA LYS A 263 -0.68 14.76 -5.80
C LYS A 263 -0.11 13.38 -5.53
N TRP A 264 1.03 13.12 -6.13
CA TRP A 264 1.69 11.82 -6.12
C TRP A 264 3.19 12.03 -5.92
N ILE A 265 3.76 11.39 -4.91
CA ILE A 265 5.21 11.26 -4.71
C ILE A 265 5.56 9.80 -4.93
N PHE A 266 6.55 9.55 -5.77
CA PHE A 266 7.03 8.22 -6.11
C PHE A 266 8.32 7.94 -5.34
N LEU A 267 8.40 6.75 -4.73
CA LEU A 267 9.48 6.33 -3.85
C LEU A 267 10.14 5.05 -4.35
N ILE A 268 11.46 4.95 -4.21
CA ILE A 268 12.19 3.68 -4.35
C ILE A 268 13.01 3.48 -3.09
N LEU A 269 12.77 2.37 -2.38
CA LEU A 269 13.57 1.92 -1.26
C LEU A 269 14.51 0.81 -1.73
N THR A 270 15.78 0.87 -1.33
CA THR A 270 16.79 -0.16 -1.56
C THR A 270 17.34 -0.63 -0.21
N LEU A 271 17.20 -1.93 0.08
CA LEU A 271 17.82 -2.56 1.24
C LEU A 271 19.30 -2.84 0.98
N ASN A 272 20.10 -2.59 2.01
CA ASN A 272 21.51 -2.96 2.07
C ASN A 272 21.67 -4.33 2.77
N ASP A 273 22.82 -4.98 2.54
CA ASP A 273 23.08 -6.31 3.07
C ASP A 273 23.24 -6.32 4.61
N ASP A 274 23.48 -5.16 5.23
CA ASP A 274 23.58 -4.96 6.68
C ASP A 274 22.23 -4.69 7.37
N GLY A 275 21.13 -4.72 6.61
CA GLY A 275 19.77 -4.45 7.11
C GLY A 275 19.38 -2.97 7.14
N THR A 276 20.31 -2.05 6.84
CA THR A 276 20.00 -0.64 6.61
C THR A 276 19.35 -0.44 5.25
N ALA A 277 18.92 0.79 4.94
CA ALA A 277 18.36 1.08 3.63
C ALA A 277 18.68 2.49 3.14
N THR A 278 18.50 2.68 1.85
CA THR A 278 18.47 4.02 1.24
C THR A 278 17.19 4.18 0.45
N TYR A 279 16.72 5.41 0.33
CA TYR A 279 15.58 5.71 -0.53
C TYR A 279 15.83 6.93 -1.40
N VAL A 280 15.08 7.01 -2.49
CA VAL A 280 14.98 8.18 -3.36
C VAL A 280 13.53 8.51 -3.60
N GLN A 281 13.24 9.79 -3.82
CA GLN A 281 11.87 10.28 -4.00
C GLN A 281 11.73 11.24 -5.17
N SER A 282 10.55 11.28 -5.79
CA SER A 282 10.22 12.33 -6.76
C SER A 282 9.79 13.64 -6.08
N SER A 283 9.79 14.72 -6.85
CA SER A 283 8.94 15.88 -6.49
C SER A 283 7.46 15.49 -6.55
N GLU A 284 6.58 16.31 -5.97
CA GLU A 284 5.14 16.15 -6.14
C GLU A 284 4.76 16.22 -7.63
N ILE A 285 4.00 15.23 -8.10
CA ILE A 285 3.42 15.17 -9.44
C ILE A 285 1.92 15.34 -9.31
N THR A 286 1.34 16.19 -10.15
CA THR A 286 -0.11 16.38 -10.24
C THR A 286 -0.59 16.05 -11.64
N TYR A 287 -1.77 15.44 -11.77
CA TYR A 287 -2.42 15.26 -13.06
C TYR A 287 -3.21 16.51 -13.49
N ALA A 288 -3.38 17.49 -12.60
CA ALA A 288 -4.12 18.71 -12.86
C ALA A 288 -3.20 19.83 -13.36
N LYS A 289 -3.74 20.71 -14.23
CA LYS A 289 -3.07 21.96 -14.61
C LYS A 289 -3.22 23.00 -13.50
N LEU A 290 -2.59 24.17 -13.66
CA LEU A 290 -2.73 25.33 -12.76
C LEU A 290 -4.19 25.70 -12.46
N THR A 291 -5.13 25.32 -13.33
CA THR A 291 -6.57 25.53 -13.19
C THR A 291 -7.27 24.54 -12.23
N ALA A 292 -6.54 23.70 -11.51
CA ALA A 292 -7.03 22.60 -10.66
C ALA A 292 -7.81 21.48 -11.38
N ARG A 293 -8.15 21.68 -12.67
CA ARG A 293 -8.80 20.68 -13.51
C ARG A 293 -7.85 19.56 -13.94
N PRO A 294 -8.33 18.30 -13.99
CA PRO A 294 -7.60 17.21 -14.59
C PRO A 294 -7.13 17.55 -16.01
N SER A 295 -5.91 17.14 -16.36
CA SER A 295 -5.40 17.17 -17.72
C SER A 295 -5.28 15.75 -18.26
N LYS A 296 -5.60 15.53 -19.54
CA LYS A 296 -5.45 14.21 -20.15
C LYS A 296 -3.99 13.74 -20.07
N GLU A 297 -3.05 14.61 -20.40
CA GLU A 297 -1.63 14.28 -20.40
C GLU A 297 -1.13 13.87 -19.01
N GLY A 298 -1.51 14.62 -17.97
CA GLY A 298 -1.15 14.30 -16.59
C GLY A 298 -1.79 13.00 -16.10
N VAL A 299 -3.07 12.76 -16.45
CA VAL A 299 -3.77 11.53 -16.11
C VAL A 299 -3.09 10.32 -16.75
N SER A 300 -2.84 10.37 -18.07
CA SER A 300 -2.15 9.30 -18.79
C SER A 300 -0.74 9.06 -18.27
N MET A 301 0.00 10.11 -17.94
CA MET A 301 1.35 10.00 -17.36
C MET A 301 1.34 9.27 -16.02
N ILE A 302 0.47 9.65 -15.08
CA ILE A 302 0.40 9.00 -13.76
C ILE A 302 -0.05 7.54 -13.90
N SER A 303 -1.06 7.25 -14.71
CA SER A 303 -1.48 5.86 -14.98
C SER A 303 -0.36 5.02 -15.57
N ALA A 304 0.44 5.59 -16.49
CA ALA A 304 1.58 4.90 -17.08
C ALA A 304 2.69 4.60 -16.07
N ILE A 305 3.01 5.55 -15.17
CA ILE A 305 3.99 5.34 -14.10
C ILE A 305 3.50 4.25 -13.15
N LEU A 306 2.26 4.38 -12.64
CA LEU A 306 1.68 3.41 -11.71
C LEU A 306 1.63 2.00 -12.30
N THR A 307 1.23 1.85 -13.57
CA THR A 307 1.20 0.54 -14.24
C THR A 307 2.60 -0.05 -14.37
N HIS A 308 3.57 0.74 -14.84
CA HIS A 308 4.95 0.28 -14.97
C HIS A 308 5.51 -0.15 -13.61
N TRP A 309 5.30 0.65 -12.57
CA TRP A 309 5.82 0.37 -11.23
C TRP A 309 5.08 -0.77 -10.53
N ALA A 310 3.80 -1.00 -10.81
CA ALA A 310 3.08 -2.17 -10.30
C ALA A 310 3.59 -3.48 -10.91
N VAL A 311 3.95 -3.47 -12.20
CA VAL A 311 4.51 -4.66 -12.88
C VAL A 311 5.94 -4.93 -12.43
N HIS A 312 6.77 -3.88 -12.37
CA HIS A 312 8.21 -3.99 -12.11
C HIS A 312 8.59 -3.61 -10.68
N SER A 313 7.69 -3.78 -9.70
CA SER A 313 7.80 -3.19 -8.36
C SER A 313 9.09 -3.52 -7.59
N HIS A 314 9.72 -4.66 -7.90
CA HIS A 314 10.91 -5.17 -7.21
C HIS A 314 12.14 -5.28 -8.11
N GLU A 315 12.02 -4.90 -9.38
CA GLU A 315 13.13 -4.93 -10.32
C GLU A 315 14.10 -3.78 -10.08
N PRO A 316 15.40 -3.93 -10.41
CA PRO A 316 16.33 -2.81 -10.37
C PRO A 316 15.82 -1.60 -11.17
N PHE A 317 16.18 -0.39 -10.72
CA PHE A 317 15.89 0.83 -11.47
C PHE A 317 16.55 0.76 -12.86
N ASN A 318 15.77 1.05 -13.90
CA ASN A 318 16.24 1.01 -15.28
C ASN A 318 16.06 2.40 -15.91
N GLY A 319 17.19 3.08 -16.10
CA GLY A 319 17.24 4.44 -16.63
C GLY A 319 16.69 4.62 -18.05
N ASP A 320 16.38 3.56 -18.80
CA ASP A 320 15.75 3.63 -20.11
C ASP A 320 14.23 3.45 -20.02
N THR A 321 13.80 2.40 -19.31
CA THR A 321 12.38 2.02 -19.24
C THR A 321 11.60 2.88 -18.25
N ASP A 322 12.18 3.18 -17.08
CA ASP A 322 11.56 4.02 -16.07
C ASP A 322 11.28 5.43 -16.62
N LYS A 323 10.23 6.08 -16.09
CA LYS A 323 9.83 7.44 -16.47
C LYS A 323 10.58 8.53 -15.72
N PHE A 324 11.63 8.16 -14.98
CA PHE A 324 12.42 9.05 -14.15
C PHE A 324 13.90 8.97 -14.54
N PHE A 325 14.62 10.07 -14.28
CA PHE A 325 16.06 10.07 -14.07
C PHE A 325 16.32 9.92 -12.57
N LEU A 326 17.30 9.09 -12.23
CA LEU A 326 17.81 8.96 -10.87
C LEU A 326 19.02 9.88 -10.70
N THR A 327 18.94 10.81 -9.76
CA THR A 327 20.09 11.61 -9.32
C THR A 327 20.43 11.22 -7.90
N THR A 328 21.60 10.63 -7.70
CA THR A 328 22.12 10.32 -6.35
C THR A 328 22.84 11.53 -5.78
N ASN A 329 22.79 11.67 -4.45
CA ASN A 329 23.57 12.68 -3.72
C ASN A 329 25.05 12.32 -3.64
#